data_AF-A0A2E3ASW9-F1
#
_entry.id   AF-A0A2E3ASW9-F1
#
_cell.length_a   1.000
_cell.length_b   1.000
_cell.length_c   1.000
_cell.angle_alpha   90.00
_cell.angle_beta   90.00
_cell.angle_gamma   90.00
#
_symmetry.space_group_name_H-M   'P 1'
#
loop_
_entity.id
_entity.type
_entity.pdbx_description
1 polymer ?
#
loop_
_entity_poly.entity_id
_entity_poly.type
_entity_poly.pdbx_seq_one_letter_code
_entity_poly.pdbx_strand_id
1 'polypeptide(L)'
;MPQITMQKDNLDERNLEFSHAELMSPVFLNSVPKSGTHLIRNIMRMFVSNEQQYHETFIQIPNIRHHARAFDPAKPFLSWGHLLYSDESFLATRLARHILLVRDPYTWVLARARFFISENFEASLNHLKSDAFSPESLMNMMIFGIHGKAPPMNDIYTFNAAAWLGTGVHLYRYEDIIENLKDIDSKRAKDYFGTLLETCGIAVPNDWKERILIGSDKKQSSTARENLVVDNERLPNELPETQKQLVQYAVPGLRELLGYTT
;
A
#
# COMPACT_ATOMS: atom_id res chain seq x y z
N MET A 1 1.36 -8.46 -19.57
CA MET A 1 1.28 -7.68 -18.32
C MET A 1 0.39 -6.46 -18.58
N PRO A 2 -0.44 -6.01 -17.62
CA PRO A 2 -1.25 -4.81 -17.80
C PRO A 2 -0.35 -3.58 -18.00
N GLN A 3 -0.78 -2.64 -18.85
CA GLN A 3 -0.09 -1.36 -19.03
C GLN A 3 -0.71 -0.34 -18.06
N ILE A 4 0.13 0.31 -17.26
CA ILE A 4 -0.28 1.34 -16.29
C ILE A 4 0.47 2.63 -16.62
N THR A 5 -0.25 3.66 -17.04
CA THR A 5 0.32 4.99 -17.33
C THR A 5 0.24 5.85 -16.07
N MET A 6 1.40 6.32 -15.57
CA MET A 6 1.54 7.09 -14.33
C MET A 6 2.24 8.43 -14.58
N GLN A 7 1.72 9.52 -14.02
CA GLN A 7 2.44 10.79 -13.94
C GLN A 7 3.68 10.63 -13.05
N LYS A 8 4.82 11.20 -13.49
CA LYS A 8 6.09 11.18 -12.75
C LYS A 8 6.03 12.18 -11.58
N ASP A 9 6.40 11.75 -10.38
CA ASP A 9 6.56 12.61 -9.20
C ASP A 9 7.88 13.39 -9.23
N ASN A 10 8.01 14.43 -8.38
CA ASN A 10 9.26 15.19 -8.22
C ASN A 10 9.96 14.94 -6.88
N LEU A 11 9.66 13.83 -6.21
CA LEU A 11 10.13 13.60 -4.84
C LEU A 11 11.64 13.38 -4.74
N ASP A 12 12.30 12.89 -5.79
CA ASP A 12 13.77 12.76 -5.80
C ASP A 12 14.45 14.13 -5.73
N GLU A 13 13.87 15.14 -6.38
CA GLU A 13 14.36 16.53 -6.34
C GLU A 13 14.09 17.15 -4.96
N ARG A 14 12.86 16.97 -4.45
CA ARG A 14 12.46 17.44 -3.12
C ARG A 14 13.27 16.77 -2.01
N ASN A 15 13.70 15.53 -2.18
CA ASN A 15 14.52 14.80 -1.22
C ASN A 15 15.83 15.55 -0.93
N LEU A 16 16.44 16.18 -1.95
CA LEU A 16 17.70 16.91 -1.81
C LEU A 16 17.62 18.15 -0.92
N GLU A 17 16.41 18.63 -0.58
CA GLU A 17 16.19 19.73 0.37
C GLU A 17 16.54 19.33 1.81
N PHE A 18 16.74 18.03 2.05
CA PHE A 18 16.79 17.46 3.37
C PHE A 18 18.12 16.74 3.66
N SER A 19 18.55 16.80 4.92
CA SER A 19 19.62 15.93 5.43
C SER A 19 19.05 14.57 5.84
N HIS A 20 19.79 13.49 5.59
CA HIS A 20 19.37 12.12 5.89
C HIS A 20 20.39 11.43 6.78
N ALA A 21 19.89 10.67 7.75
CA ALA A 21 20.69 9.67 8.45
C ALA A 21 20.78 8.41 7.58
N GLU A 22 21.93 7.75 7.61
CA GLU A 22 22.13 6.50 6.87
C GLU A 22 21.22 5.38 7.43
N LEU A 23 20.58 4.62 6.54
CA LEU A 23 19.90 3.40 6.95
C LEU A 23 20.92 2.34 7.38
N MET A 24 20.74 1.82 8.59
CA MET A 24 21.61 0.78 9.17
C MET A 24 21.04 -0.65 8.98
N SER A 25 19.83 -0.77 8.47
CA SER A 25 19.19 -2.05 8.18
C SER A 25 18.21 -1.88 7.02
N PRO A 26 18.01 -2.92 6.19
CA PRO A 26 17.03 -2.84 5.11
C PRO A 26 15.64 -2.56 5.68
N VAL A 27 14.87 -1.71 5.01
CA VAL A 27 13.49 -1.41 5.36
C VAL A 27 12.62 -1.86 4.21
N PHE A 28 11.65 -2.74 4.48
CA PHE A 28 10.72 -3.21 3.46
C PHE A 28 9.31 -2.75 3.75
N LEU A 29 8.77 -1.92 2.86
CA LEU A 29 7.37 -1.50 2.85
C LEU A 29 6.54 -2.50 2.06
N ASN A 30 6.11 -3.56 2.73
CA ASN A 30 5.16 -4.50 2.15
C ASN A 30 3.73 -3.99 2.33
N SER A 31 2.85 -4.30 1.38
CA SER A 31 1.46 -3.86 1.48
C SER A 31 0.53 -4.78 0.73
N VAL A 32 -0.70 -4.90 1.23
CA VAL A 32 -1.80 -5.45 0.43
C VAL A 32 -2.03 -4.51 -0.77
N PRO A 33 -2.08 -5.01 -2.03
CA PRO A 33 -2.35 -4.18 -3.19
C PRO A 33 -3.54 -3.24 -2.97
N LYS A 34 -3.42 -1.97 -3.39
CA LYS A 34 -4.45 -0.91 -3.17
C LYS A 34 -4.62 -0.41 -1.73
N SER A 35 -3.72 -0.77 -0.81
CA SER A 35 -3.72 -0.26 0.58
C SER A 35 -2.91 1.01 0.80
N GLY A 36 -2.57 1.76 -0.25
CA GLY A 36 -1.84 3.02 -0.13
C GLY A 36 -0.32 2.88 -0.17
N THR A 37 0.20 1.90 -0.89
CA THR A 37 1.65 1.67 -1.05
C THR A 37 2.40 2.90 -1.54
N HIS A 38 1.85 3.62 -2.52
CA HIS A 38 2.45 4.87 -2.98
C HIS A 38 2.47 5.96 -1.91
N LEU A 39 1.44 6.03 -1.05
CA LEU A 39 1.40 7.00 0.03
C LEU A 39 2.53 6.74 1.03
N ILE A 40 2.61 5.53 1.59
CA ILE A 40 3.66 5.21 2.56
C ILE A 40 5.05 5.27 1.91
N ARG A 41 5.21 4.78 0.68
CA ARG A 41 6.47 4.87 -0.07
C ARG A 41 6.91 6.32 -0.19
N ASN A 42 6.04 7.19 -0.71
CA ASN A 42 6.39 8.58 -0.96
C ASN A 42 6.69 9.35 0.34
N ILE A 43 5.95 9.09 1.43
CA ILE A 43 6.29 9.61 2.76
C ILE A 43 7.70 9.15 3.16
N MET A 44 7.98 7.84 3.13
CA MET A 44 9.25 7.28 3.59
C MET A 44 10.44 7.68 2.71
N ARG A 45 10.23 7.93 1.41
CA ARG A 45 11.25 8.49 0.50
C ARG A 45 11.74 9.85 0.98
N MET A 46 10.94 10.64 1.71
CA MET A 46 11.40 11.92 2.25
C MET A 46 12.29 11.78 3.49
N PHE A 47 12.50 10.56 4.00
CA PHE A 47 13.31 10.28 5.20
C PHE A 47 14.58 9.47 4.91
N VAL A 48 14.76 9.00 3.68
CA VAL A 48 15.88 8.16 3.26
C VAL A 48 16.51 8.82 2.03
N SER A 49 17.83 8.93 1.98
CA SER A 49 18.50 9.53 0.81
C SER A 49 18.21 8.73 -0.46
N ASN A 50 18.21 9.40 -1.62
CA ASN A 50 17.95 8.76 -2.91
C ASN A 50 18.88 7.56 -3.17
N GLU A 51 20.12 7.60 -2.70
CA GLU A 51 21.11 6.52 -2.86
C GLU A 51 20.74 5.24 -2.10
N GLN A 52 19.94 5.35 -1.04
CA GLN A 52 19.43 4.22 -0.25
C GLN A 52 17.96 3.90 -0.55
N GLN A 53 17.38 4.44 -1.63
CA GLN A 53 16.05 4.07 -2.12
C GLN A 53 16.14 3.03 -3.26
N TYR A 54 15.35 1.96 -3.18
CA TYR A 54 15.36 0.90 -4.19
C TYR A 54 14.32 1.15 -5.29
N HIS A 55 14.73 1.83 -6.37
CA HIS A 55 13.81 2.29 -7.43
C HIS A 55 13.52 1.29 -8.56
N GLU A 56 14.19 0.13 -8.60
CA GLU A 56 14.15 -0.73 -9.79
C GLU A 56 12.77 -1.34 -10.07
N THR A 57 12.05 -1.72 -9.02
CA THR A 57 10.73 -2.35 -9.19
C THR A 57 9.93 -2.38 -7.90
N PHE A 58 8.64 -2.72 -8.02
CA PHE A 58 7.87 -3.26 -6.91
C PHE A 58 8.22 -4.73 -6.74
N ILE A 59 8.73 -5.10 -5.57
CA ILE A 59 9.16 -6.48 -5.31
C ILE A 59 7.93 -7.37 -5.10
N GLN A 60 7.92 -8.49 -5.81
CA GLN A 60 6.87 -9.51 -5.84
C GLN A 60 7.50 -10.89 -6.00
N ILE A 61 6.75 -11.96 -5.73
CA ILE A 61 7.25 -13.34 -5.86
C ILE A 61 7.91 -13.60 -7.23
N PRO A 62 7.33 -13.21 -8.38
CA PRO A 62 7.93 -13.52 -9.68
C PRO A 62 9.30 -12.86 -9.94
N ASN A 63 9.62 -11.77 -9.23
CA ASN A 63 10.85 -11.00 -9.47
C ASN A 63 11.83 -11.01 -8.28
N ILE A 64 11.46 -11.60 -7.14
CA ILE A 64 12.22 -11.50 -5.89
C ILE A 64 13.67 -11.98 -6.03
N ARG A 65 13.94 -13.06 -6.78
CA ARG A 65 15.30 -13.60 -6.99
C ARG A 65 16.23 -12.60 -7.65
N HIS A 66 15.71 -11.83 -8.62
CA HIS A 66 16.48 -10.83 -9.35
C HIS A 66 16.70 -9.55 -8.52
N HIS A 67 15.90 -9.35 -7.47
CA HIS A 67 15.89 -8.15 -6.65
C HIS A 67 16.22 -8.40 -5.18
N ALA A 68 16.78 -9.57 -4.83
CA ALA A 68 17.11 -9.95 -3.46
C ALA A 68 18.07 -8.97 -2.75
N ARG A 69 18.90 -8.26 -3.53
CA ARG A 69 19.79 -7.19 -3.03
C ARG A 69 19.08 -6.04 -2.34
N ALA A 70 17.78 -5.85 -2.59
CA ALA A 70 16.97 -4.86 -1.88
C ALA A 70 16.86 -5.16 -0.37
N PHE A 71 17.19 -6.38 0.04
CA PHE A 71 17.16 -6.86 1.42
C PHE A 71 18.55 -7.15 2.01
N ASP A 72 19.62 -6.76 1.32
CA ASP A 72 20.99 -7.03 1.75
C ASP A 72 21.38 -6.14 2.95
N PRO A 73 21.67 -6.70 4.13
CA PRO A 73 22.07 -5.91 5.29
C PRO A 73 23.42 -5.21 5.11
N ALA A 74 24.29 -5.67 4.20
CA ALA A 74 25.55 -5.00 3.89
C ALA A 74 25.36 -3.72 3.04
N LYS A 75 24.19 -3.59 2.39
CA LYS A 75 23.81 -2.39 1.65
C LYS A 75 22.32 -2.07 1.88
N PRO A 76 21.98 -1.50 3.05
CA PRO A 76 20.60 -1.22 3.42
C PRO A 76 19.88 -0.32 2.42
N PHE A 77 18.71 -0.77 1.99
CA PHE A 77 17.80 0.00 1.16
C PHE A 77 16.42 0.15 1.82
N LEU A 78 15.76 1.27 1.54
CA LEU A 78 14.31 1.40 1.58
C LEU A 78 13.73 0.78 0.30
N SER A 79 12.97 -0.29 0.44
CA SER A 79 12.33 -1.00 -0.67
C SER A 79 10.83 -1.18 -0.42
N TRP A 80 10.08 -1.52 -1.47
CA TRP A 80 8.61 -1.62 -1.41
C TRP A 80 8.07 -2.69 -2.35
N GLY A 81 6.90 -3.22 -2.01
CA GLY A 81 6.34 -4.33 -2.77
C GLY A 81 4.95 -4.79 -2.34
N HIS A 82 4.56 -5.88 -3.00
CA HIS A 82 3.33 -6.63 -2.75
C HIS A 82 3.69 -8.11 -2.59
N LEU A 83 4.56 -8.40 -1.63
CA LEU A 83 5.10 -9.72 -1.42
C LEU A 83 4.06 -10.59 -0.70
N LEU A 84 3.70 -11.68 -1.35
CA LEU A 84 2.91 -12.75 -0.75
C LEU A 84 3.78 -13.48 0.29
N TYR A 85 3.17 -13.99 1.35
CA TYR A 85 3.84 -14.90 2.26
C TYR A 85 4.11 -16.24 1.57
N SER A 86 5.35 -16.68 1.66
CA SER A 86 5.93 -17.90 1.12
C SER A 86 7.25 -18.16 1.83
N ASP A 87 7.80 -19.36 1.65
CA ASP A 87 9.16 -19.70 2.09
C ASP A 87 10.21 -18.73 1.52
N GLU A 88 10.14 -18.45 0.22
CA GLU A 88 11.08 -17.59 -0.48
C GLU A 88 11.00 -16.13 -0.02
N SER A 89 9.79 -15.60 0.12
CA SER A 89 9.59 -14.24 0.62
C SER A 89 10.06 -14.08 2.06
N PHE A 90 9.76 -15.05 2.93
CA PHE A 90 10.16 -15.01 4.33
C PHE A 90 11.68 -15.04 4.45
N LEU A 91 12.35 -15.94 3.72
CA LEU A 91 13.80 -16.03 3.72
C LEU A 91 14.45 -14.73 3.24
N ALA A 92 13.92 -14.11 2.19
CA ALA A 92 14.44 -12.88 1.62
C ALA A 92 14.29 -11.68 2.57
N THR A 93 13.16 -11.56 3.27
CA THR A 93 12.87 -10.39 4.11
C THR A 93 13.29 -10.55 5.58
N ARG A 94 13.80 -11.72 6.00
CA ARG A 94 14.09 -12.03 7.42
C ARG A 94 15.00 -11.05 8.16
N LEU A 95 15.84 -10.30 7.44
CA LEU A 95 16.77 -9.32 8.02
C LEU A 95 16.29 -7.86 7.83
N ALA A 96 15.19 -7.66 7.12
CA ALA A 96 14.62 -6.35 6.90
C ALA A 96 13.69 -5.98 8.06
N ARG A 97 13.64 -4.68 8.36
CA ARG A 97 12.55 -4.09 9.14
C ARG A 97 11.30 -4.11 8.26
N HIS A 98 10.41 -5.05 8.57
CA HIS A 98 9.30 -5.42 7.69
C HIS A 98 8.01 -4.72 8.12
N ILE A 99 7.66 -3.67 7.38
CA ILE A 99 6.39 -2.95 7.53
C ILE A 99 5.33 -3.64 6.68
N LEU A 100 4.17 -3.91 7.26
CA LEU A 100 3.01 -4.47 6.58
C LEU A 100 1.87 -3.46 6.61
N LEU A 101 1.59 -2.84 5.46
CA LEU A 101 0.48 -1.91 5.31
C LEU A 101 -0.77 -2.60 4.80
N VAL A 102 -1.85 -2.49 5.57
CA VAL A 102 -3.19 -2.98 5.23
C VAL A 102 -4.19 -1.82 5.11
N ARG A 103 -5.37 -2.13 4.59
CA ARG A 103 -6.50 -1.21 4.46
C ARG A 103 -7.76 -1.92 4.91
N ASP A 104 -8.75 -1.18 5.43
CA ASP A 104 -10.02 -1.77 5.86
C ASP A 104 -10.59 -2.55 4.66
N PRO A 105 -10.86 -3.85 4.79
CA PRO A 105 -11.51 -4.66 3.76
C PRO A 105 -12.69 -3.95 3.07
N TYR A 106 -13.50 -3.19 3.81
CA TYR A 106 -14.61 -2.44 3.23
C TYR A 106 -14.15 -1.34 2.27
N THR A 107 -13.20 -0.50 2.68
CA THR A 107 -12.70 0.59 1.83
C THR A 107 -11.80 0.06 0.72
N TRP A 108 -11.18 -1.10 0.93
CA TRP A 108 -10.37 -1.80 -0.06
C TRP A 108 -11.20 -2.29 -1.26
N VAL A 109 -12.41 -2.83 -1.04
CA VAL A 109 -13.32 -3.25 -2.14
C VAL A 109 -13.53 -2.09 -3.10
N LEU A 110 -13.85 -0.91 -2.57
CA LEU A 110 -14.08 0.28 -3.38
C LEU A 110 -12.80 0.79 -4.06
N ALA A 111 -11.65 0.70 -3.38
CA ALA A 111 -10.37 1.10 -3.96
C ALA A 111 -9.92 0.19 -5.10
N ARG A 112 -10.18 -1.10 -4.98
CA ARG A 112 -9.95 -2.08 -6.04
C ARG A 112 -10.92 -1.85 -7.19
N ALA A 113 -12.22 -1.70 -6.91
CA ALA A 113 -13.24 -1.46 -7.95
C ALA A 113 -12.90 -0.23 -8.80
N ARG A 114 -12.59 0.92 -8.16
CA ARG A 114 -12.16 2.15 -8.86
C ARG A 114 -10.95 1.92 -9.76
N PHE A 115 -10.00 1.09 -9.33
CA PHE A 115 -8.83 0.80 -10.14
C PHE A 115 -9.16 -0.05 -11.38
N PHE A 116 -9.99 -1.08 -11.25
CA PHE A 116 -10.37 -1.94 -12.37
C PHE A 116 -11.17 -1.19 -13.45
N ILE A 117 -11.92 -0.15 -13.07
CA ILE A 117 -12.68 0.68 -14.03
C ILE A 117 -11.93 1.94 -14.48
N SER A 118 -10.73 2.20 -13.97
CA SER A 118 -9.94 3.38 -14.36
C SER A 118 -9.35 3.28 -15.76
N GLU A 119 -9.25 4.41 -16.45
CA GLU A 119 -8.54 4.47 -17.74
C GLU A 119 -7.05 4.16 -17.60
N ASN A 120 -6.49 4.35 -16.41
CA ASN A 120 -5.11 4.01 -16.08
C ASN A 120 -4.84 2.49 -16.02
N PHE A 121 -5.87 1.65 -16.10
CA PHE A 121 -5.74 0.19 -16.10
C PHE A 121 -6.18 -0.38 -17.44
N GLU A 122 -5.19 -0.84 -18.23
CA GLU A 122 -5.43 -1.56 -19.47
C GLU A 122 -5.07 -3.05 -19.29
N ALA A 123 -6.09 -3.90 -19.29
CA ALA A 123 -5.95 -5.34 -19.14
C ALA A 123 -7.06 -6.09 -19.91
N SER A 124 -7.06 -7.43 -19.83
CA SER A 124 -8.13 -8.31 -20.35
C SER A 124 -9.52 -8.11 -19.67
N LEU A 125 -9.69 -7.00 -18.96
CA LEU A 125 -10.82 -6.65 -18.11
C LEU A 125 -11.46 -5.30 -18.51
N ASN A 126 -11.09 -4.71 -19.65
CA ASN A 126 -11.67 -3.44 -20.12
C ASN A 126 -13.20 -3.45 -20.24
N HIS A 127 -13.82 -4.61 -20.51
CA HIS A 127 -15.28 -4.74 -20.57
C HIS A 127 -15.99 -4.37 -19.24
N LEU A 128 -15.29 -4.46 -18.10
CA LEU A 128 -15.82 -4.03 -16.79
C LEU A 128 -16.10 -2.53 -16.73
N LYS A 129 -15.47 -1.73 -17.59
CA LYS A 129 -15.72 -0.29 -17.71
C LYS A 129 -17.10 0.01 -18.30
N SER A 130 -17.71 -0.92 -19.03
CA SER A 130 -19.04 -0.72 -19.63
C SER A 130 -20.14 -0.57 -18.56
N ASP A 131 -21.20 0.17 -18.88
CA ASP A 131 -22.37 0.36 -18.01
C ASP A 131 -23.24 -0.90 -17.86
N ALA A 132 -22.87 -2.00 -18.53
CA ALA A 132 -23.55 -3.29 -18.40
C ALA A 132 -23.39 -3.91 -16.99
N PHE A 133 -22.39 -3.48 -16.22
CA PHE A 133 -22.14 -3.97 -14.86
C PHE A 133 -22.62 -2.95 -13.83
N SER A 134 -23.54 -3.34 -12.95
CA SER A 134 -23.95 -2.48 -11.84
C SER A 134 -22.77 -2.25 -10.87
N PRO A 135 -22.78 -1.15 -10.09
CA PRO A 135 -21.79 -0.90 -9.05
C PRO A 135 -21.66 -2.08 -8.06
N GLU A 136 -22.78 -2.67 -7.66
CA GLU A 136 -22.86 -3.84 -6.77
C GLU A 136 -22.18 -5.06 -7.38
N SER A 137 -22.42 -5.30 -8.68
CA SER A 137 -21.82 -6.41 -9.41
C SER A 137 -20.29 -6.27 -9.46
N LEU A 138 -19.79 -5.04 -9.70
CA LEU A 138 -18.36 -4.76 -9.66
C LEU A 138 -17.77 -4.98 -8.26
N MET A 139 -18.45 -4.52 -7.21
CA MET A 139 -18.01 -4.72 -5.82
C MET A 139 -17.96 -6.21 -5.47
N ASN A 140 -18.95 -7.00 -5.88
CA ASN A 140 -18.97 -8.45 -5.68
C ASN A 140 -17.80 -9.13 -6.41
N MET A 141 -17.46 -8.70 -7.63
CA MET A 141 -16.26 -9.19 -8.34
C MET A 141 -14.96 -8.83 -7.62
N MET A 142 -14.90 -7.73 -6.87
CA MET A 142 -13.71 -7.39 -6.08
C MET A 142 -13.59 -8.26 -4.81
N ILE A 143 -14.73 -8.66 -4.23
CA ILE A 143 -14.82 -9.54 -3.06
C ILE A 143 -14.47 -10.98 -3.47
N PHE A 144 -15.17 -11.54 -4.46
CA PHE A 144 -15.07 -12.95 -4.86
C PHE A 144 -14.07 -13.20 -6.00
N GLY A 145 -13.44 -12.16 -6.51
CA GLY A 145 -12.55 -12.25 -7.65
C GLY A 145 -13.30 -12.37 -8.98
N ILE A 146 -12.53 -12.45 -10.05
CA ILE A 146 -13.04 -12.70 -11.40
C ILE A 146 -12.46 -14.03 -11.83
N HIS A 147 -13.33 -15.01 -12.04
CA HIS A 147 -12.91 -16.38 -12.32
C HIS A 147 -11.85 -16.45 -13.43
N GLY A 148 -10.69 -17.05 -13.11
CA GLY A 148 -9.56 -17.20 -14.03
C GLY A 148 -8.82 -15.90 -14.42
N LYS A 149 -9.21 -14.75 -13.87
CA LYS A 149 -8.64 -13.44 -14.27
C LYS A 149 -8.13 -12.59 -13.11
N ALA A 150 -8.79 -12.62 -11.96
CA ALA A 150 -8.39 -11.84 -10.79
C ALA A 150 -8.67 -12.62 -9.49
N PRO A 151 -7.72 -12.65 -8.54
CA PRO A 151 -7.90 -13.43 -7.31
C PRO A 151 -8.98 -12.83 -6.41
N PRO A 152 -9.69 -13.66 -5.63
CA PRO A 152 -10.62 -13.22 -4.60
C PRO A 152 -9.89 -12.43 -3.50
N MET A 153 -10.66 -11.65 -2.74
CA MET A 153 -10.17 -10.95 -1.56
C MET A 153 -9.55 -11.91 -0.55
N ASN A 154 -10.15 -13.10 -0.38
CA ASN A 154 -9.64 -14.12 0.53
C ASN A 154 -8.18 -14.48 0.25
N ASP A 155 -7.84 -14.83 -0.99
CA ASP A 155 -6.47 -15.18 -1.36
C ASP A 155 -5.52 -14.00 -1.16
N ILE A 156 -5.95 -12.80 -1.56
CA ILE A 156 -5.14 -11.58 -1.43
C ILE A 156 -4.83 -11.32 0.04
N TYR A 157 -5.82 -11.23 0.91
CA TYR A 157 -5.58 -10.91 2.32
C TYR A 157 -4.93 -12.06 3.08
N THR A 158 -5.21 -13.31 2.71
CA THR A 158 -4.54 -14.48 3.28
C THR A 158 -3.02 -14.35 3.10
N PHE A 159 -2.56 -14.18 1.86
CA PHE A 159 -1.13 -14.22 1.56
C PHE A 159 -0.44 -12.86 1.68
N ASN A 160 -1.11 -11.74 1.43
CA ASN A 160 -0.50 -10.42 1.58
C ASN A 160 -0.60 -9.84 3.00
N ALA A 161 -1.45 -10.38 3.89
CA ALA A 161 -1.58 -9.85 5.25
C ALA A 161 -1.61 -10.94 6.34
N ALA A 162 -2.65 -11.77 6.39
CA ALA A 162 -2.91 -12.65 7.52
C ALA A 162 -1.75 -13.63 7.78
N ALA A 163 -1.19 -14.24 6.74
CA ALA A 163 -0.08 -15.18 6.86
C ALA A 163 1.25 -14.53 7.30
N TRP A 164 1.38 -13.20 7.19
CA TRP A 164 2.54 -12.47 7.72
C TRP A 164 2.40 -12.15 9.21
N LEU A 165 1.20 -12.18 9.78
CA LEU A 165 1.00 -11.84 11.19
C LEU A 165 1.66 -12.90 12.08
N GLY A 166 2.27 -12.44 13.18
CA GLY A 166 3.02 -13.31 14.10
C GLY A 166 4.44 -13.68 13.63
N THR A 167 4.87 -13.27 12.43
CA THR A 167 6.23 -13.56 11.92
C THR A 167 7.25 -12.45 12.22
N GLY A 168 6.89 -11.46 13.05
CA GLY A 168 7.71 -10.30 13.37
C GLY A 168 7.50 -9.06 12.48
N VAL A 169 6.50 -9.07 11.60
CA VAL A 169 6.13 -7.86 10.83
C VAL A 169 5.47 -6.81 11.72
N HIS A 170 5.59 -5.54 11.34
CA HIS A 170 4.92 -4.42 11.99
C HIS A 170 3.71 -3.98 11.17
N LEU A 171 2.51 -4.21 11.70
CA LEU A 171 1.25 -3.89 11.04
C LEU A 171 0.93 -2.40 11.15
N TYR A 172 0.62 -1.77 10.01
CA TYR A 172 0.09 -0.41 9.93
C TYR A 172 -1.19 -0.40 9.09
N ARG A 173 -2.13 0.49 9.42
CA ARG A 173 -3.39 0.67 8.69
C ARG A 173 -3.37 1.95 7.88
N TYR A 174 -3.85 1.87 6.64
CA TYR A 174 -4.01 3.01 5.76
C TYR A 174 -4.84 4.12 6.41
N GLU A 175 -5.93 3.75 7.07
CA GLU A 175 -6.84 4.67 7.75
C GLU A 175 -6.13 5.49 8.84
N ASP A 176 -5.23 4.87 9.61
CA ASP A 176 -4.45 5.58 10.64
C ASP A 176 -3.52 6.62 10.00
N ILE A 177 -2.89 6.30 8.86
CA ILE A 177 -2.05 7.27 8.14
C ILE A 177 -2.92 8.46 7.74
N ILE A 178 -4.09 8.22 7.14
CA ILE A 178 -4.99 9.28 6.68
C ILE A 178 -5.50 10.14 7.83
N GLU A 179 -5.87 9.54 8.96
CA GLU A 179 -6.34 10.29 10.13
C GLU A 179 -5.24 11.18 10.72
N ASN A 180 -4.01 10.67 10.82
CA ASN A 180 -2.89 11.45 11.34
C ASN A 180 -2.41 12.53 10.35
N LEU A 181 -2.60 12.32 9.04
CA LEU A 181 -2.37 13.37 8.04
C LEU A 181 -3.38 14.52 8.14
N LYS A 182 -4.65 14.21 8.42
CA LYS A 182 -5.71 15.23 8.58
C LYS A 182 -5.47 16.12 9.81
N ASP A 183 -4.78 15.60 10.81
CA ASP A 183 -4.52 16.26 12.09
C ASP A 183 -3.02 16.28 12.41
N ILE A 184 -2.23 16.70 11.40
CA ILE A 184 -0.76 16.59 11.41
C ILE A 184 -0.07 17.39 12.52
N ASP A 185 -0.72 18.45 13.02
CA ASP A 185 -0.20 19.29 14.09
C ASP A 185 -0.45 18.71 15.49
N SER A 186 -1.22 17.62 15.59
CA SER A 186 -1.51 16.98 16.86
C SER A 186 -0.31 16.21 17.43
N LYS A 187 -0.29 16.06 18.77
CA LYS A 187 0.63 15.15 19.44
C LYS A 187 0.45 13.71 18.92
N ARG A 188 -0.78 13.30 18.65
CA ARG A 188 -1.13 11.97 18.13
C ARG A 188 -0.40 11.70 16.79
N ALA A 189 -0.43 12.65 15.87
CA ALA A 189 0.26 12.52 14.59
C ALA A 189 1.77 12.44 14.77
N LYS A 190 2.36 13.28 15.62
CA LYS A 190 3.78 13.23 15.95
C LYS A 190 4.18 11.86 16.53
N ASP A 191 3.41 11.34 17.49
CA ASP A 191 3.68 10.04 18.11
C ASP A 191 3.54 8.90 17.09
N TYR A 192 2.50 8.94 16.24
CA TYR A 192 2.24 7.92 15.21
C TYR A 192 3.39 7.84 14.20
N PHE A 193 3.75 8.97 13.59
CA PHE A 193 4.82 9.00 12.59
C PHE A 193 6.20 8.80 13.23
N GLY A 194 6.40 9.27 14.46
CA GLY A 194 7.61 8.95 15.23
C GLY A 194 7.78 7.45 15.43
N THR A 195 6.71 6.75 15.82
CA THR A 195 6.71 5.29 15.98
C THR A 195 6.95 4.58 14.64
N LEU A 196 6.37 5.06 13.54
CA LEU A 196 6.63 4.51 12.20
C LEU A 196 8.10 4.61 11.81
N LEU A 197 8.71 5.78 12.00
CA LEU A 197 10.12 6.01 11.69
C LEU A 197 11.03 5.16 12.59
N GLU A 198 10.75 5.10 13.89
CA GLU A 198 11.49 4.27 14.84
C GLU A 198 11.43 2.78 14.47
N THR A 199 10.25 2.30 14.09
CA THR A 199 10.05 0.93 13.60
C THR A 199 10.90 0.65 12.36
N CYS A 200 11.03 1.64 11.47
CA CYS A 200 11.92 1.60 10.31
C CYS A 200 13.41 1.82 10.65
N GLY A 201 13.76 2.14 11.90
CA GLY A 201 15.14 2.39 12.31
C GLY A 201 15.65 3.76 11.89
N ILE A 202 14.73 4.69 11.66
CA ILE A 202 15.00 6.05 11.21
C ILE A 202 14.77 6.99 12.39
N ALA A 203 15.77 7.81 12.69
CA ALA A 203 15.62 8.85 13.71
C ALA A 203 14.60 9.91 13.25
N VAL A 204 13.77 10.41 14.16
CA VAL A 204 12.78 11.44 13.87
C VAL A 204 13.48 12.80 13.76
N PRO A 205 13.58 13.42 12.57
CA PRO A 205 14.24 14.72 12.44
C PRO A 205 13.29 15.86 12.86
N ASN A 206 13.83 17.05 13.12
CA ASN A 206 13.01 18.21 13.53
C ASN A 206 12.01 18.66 12.45
N ASP A 207 12.35 18.44 11.18
CA ASP A 207 11.58 18.76 9.97
C ASP A 207 10.62 17.61 9.55
N TRP A 208 10.39 16.62 10.41
CA TRP A 208 9.58 15.42 10.12
C TRP A 208 8.21 15.76 9.50
N LYS A 209 7.57 16.81 9.99
CA LYS A 209 6.24 17.23 9.54
C LYS A 209 6.26 17.68 8.08
N GLU A 210 7.25 18.47 7.70
CA GLU A 210 7.39 18.99 6.33
C GLU A 210 7.60 17.84 5.34
N ARG A 211 8.48 16.89 5.68
CA ARG A 211 8.73 15.67 4.90
C ARG A 211 7.46 14.84 4.68
N ILE A 212 6.65 14.65 5.72
CA ILE A 212 5.38 13.93 5.60
C ILE A 212 4.42 14.66 4.68
N LEU A 213 4.28 15.98 4.82
CA LEU A 213 3.37 16.75 3.97
C LEU A 213 3.79 16.70 2.49
N ILE A 214 5.09 16.79 2.19
CA ILE A 214 5.61 16.66 0.83
C ILE A 214 5.35 15.25 0.29
N GLY A 215 5.72 14.21 1.05
CA GLY A 215 5.57 12.82 0.61
C GLY A 215 4.11 12.35 0.53
N SER A 216 3.20 12.98 1.27
CA SER A 216 1.76 12.66 1.26
C SER A 216 0.94 13.50 0.29
N ASP A 217 1.55 14.50 -0.36
CA ASP A 217 0.85 15.32 -1.36
C ASP A 217 0.31 14.43 -2.48
N LYS A 218 -1.02 14.48 -2.66
CA LYS A 218 -1.74 13.69 -3.65
C LYS A 218 -1.23 13.98 -5.07
N LYS A 219 -0.71 15.17 -5.35
CA LYS A 219 -0.11 15.52 -6.64
C LYS A 219 1.10 14.64 -6.98
N GLN A 220 1.74 14.04 -5.98
CA GLN A 220 2.89 13.15 -6.12
C GLN A 220 2.49 11.68 -6.28
N SER A 221 1.20 11.36 -6.33
CA SER A 221 0.70 9.98 -6.39
C SER A 221 -0.28 9.80 -7.53
N SER A 222 0.18 9.29 -8.66
CA SER A 222 -0.67 9.00 -9.83
C SER A 222 -1.74 7.92 -9.61
N THR A 223 -1.74 7.24 -8.45
CA THR A 223 -2.81 6.31 -8.06
C THR A 223 -3.73 6.85 -6.97
N ALA A 224 -3.55 8.10 -6.53
CA ALA A 224 -4.52 8.75 -5.66
C ALA A 224 -5.88 8.79 -6.35
N ARG A 225 -6.99 8.66 -5.59
CA ARG A 225 -8.35 8.65 -6.13
C ARG A 225 -8.61 9.81 -7.11
N GLU A 226 -8.12 10.99 -6.74
CA GLU A 226 -8.28 12.24 -7.51
C GLU A 226 -7.51 12.24 -8.83
N ASN A 227 -6.50 11.38 -8.96
CA ASN A 227 -5.65 11.28 -10.16
C ASN A 227 -6.01 10.09 -11.05
N LEU A 228 -6.99 9.28 -10.66
CA LEU A 228 -7.55 8.23 -11.52
C LEU A 228 -8.60 8.85 -12.44
N VAL A 229 -8.46 8.64 -13.75
CA VAL A 229 -9.53 8.98 -14.70
C VAL A 229 -10.58 7.89 -14.62
N VAL A 230 -11.60 8.14 -13.80
CA VAL A 230 -12.73 7.24 -13.51
C VAL A 230 -13.97 8.11 -13.39
N ASP A 231 -15.11 7.62 -13.88
CA ASP A 231 -16.41 8.15 -13.47
C ASP A 231 -16.61 7.88 -11.95
N ASN A 232 -16.24 8.87 -11.14
CA ASN A 232 -16.26 8.79 -9.69
C ASN A 232 -17.68 8.71 -9.12
N GLU A 233 -18.72 8.98 -9.90
CA GLU A 233 -20.12 8.90 -9.48
C GLU A 233 -20.66 7.47 -9.52
N ARG A 234 -20.05 6.60 -10.33
CA ARG A 234 -20.50 5.21 -10.50
C ARG A 234 -20.39 4.37 -9.23
N LEU A 235 -19.37 4.60 -8.39
CA LEU A 235 -19.16 3.82 -7.17
C LEU A 235 -19.46 4.64 -5.91
N PRO A 236 -20.16 4.07 -4.92
CA PRO A 236 -20.51 4.80 -3.71
C PRO A 236 -19.27 5.19 -2.89
N ASN A 237 -19.42 6.18 -2.02
CA ASN A 237 -18.36 6.60 -1.11
C ASN A 237 -18.13 5.58 0.02
N GLU A 238 -19.17 4.84 0.41
CA GLU A 238 -19.13 3.79 1.41
C GLU A 238 -19.66 2.47 0.84
N LEU A 239 -19.17 1.36 1.38
CA LEU A 239 -19.58 0.04 0.92
C LEU A 239 -21.03 -0.21 1.40
N PRO A 240 -21.99 -0.59 0.53
CA PRO A 240 -23.36 -0.86 0.96
C PRO A 240 -23.45 -2.07 1.90
N GLU A 241 -24.51 -2.12 2.70
CA GLU A 241 -24.63 -3.11 3.78
C GLU A 241 -24.59 -4.55 3.29
N THR A 242 -25.25 -4.85 2.16
CA THR A 242 -25.20 -6.18 1.53
C THR A 242 -23.76 -6.56 1.18
N GLN A 243 -22.96 -5.66 0.62
CA GLN A 243 -21.57 -5.95 0.28
C GLN A 243 -20.68 -6.08 1.53
N LYS A 244 -20.97 -5.35 2.62
CA LYS A 244 -20.29 -5.57 3.91
C LYS A 244 -20.56 -6.99 4.42
N GLN A 245 -21.80 -7.47 4.35
CA GLN A 245 -22.14 -8.86 4.71
C GLN A 245 -21.42 -9.87 3.81
N LEU A 246 -21.32 -9.60 2.50
CA LEU A 246 -20.57 -10.46 1.57
C LEU A 246 -19.06 -10.48 1.88
N VAL A 247 -18.49 -9.37 2.33
CA VAL A 247 -17.10 -9.34 2.84
C VAL A 247 -16.98 -10.25 4.06
N GLN A 248 -17.90 -10.17 5.03
CA GLN A 248 -17.87 -11.05 6.22
C GLN A 248 -18.03 -12.52 5.86
N TYR A 249 -18.82 -12.84 4.85
CA TYR A 249 -18.93 -14.20 4.32
C TYR A 249 -17.62 -14.66 3.66
N ALA A 250 -16.98 -13.81 2.86
CA ALA A 250 -15.80 -14.17 2.08
C ALA A 250 -14.52 -14.26 2.93
N VAL A 251 -14.38 -13.41 3.96
CA VAL A 251 -13.20 -13.28 4.82
C VAL A 251 -13.60 -13.06 6.29
N PRO A 252 -14.22 -14.06 6.93
CA PRO A 252 -14.76 -13.91 8.28
C PRO A 252 -13.66 -13.57 9.30
N GLY A 253 -13.93 -12.58 10.16
CA GLY A 253 -13.01 -12.15 11.22
C GLY A 253 -11.80 -11.33 10.75
N LEU A 254 -11.62 -11.11 9.44
CA LEU A 254 -10.44 -10.41 8.91
C LEU A 254 -10.34 -8.97 9.42
N ARG A 255 -11.46 -8.23 9.53
CA ARG A 255 -11.44 -6.85 10.03
C ARG A 255 -10.88 -6.78 11.46
N GLU A 256 -11.37 -7.65 12.34
CA GLU A 256 -10.91 -7.75 13.72
C GLU A 256 -9.44 -8.16 13.80
N LEU A 257 -9.02 -9.16 13.00
CA LEU A 257 -7.63 -9.60 12.90
C LEU A 257 -6.68 -8.46 12.52
N LEU A 258 -7.13 -7.54 11.68
CA LEU A 258 -6.37 -6.36 11.24
C LEU A 258 -6.54 -5.16 12.19
N GLY A 259 -7.24 -5.32 13.30
CA GLY A 259 -7.46 -4.30 14.33
C GLY A 259 -8.56 -3.29 14.02
N TYR A 260 -9.40 -3.53 13.01
CA TYR A 260 -10.59 -2.70 12.76
C TYR A 260 -11.73 -3.12 13.70
N THR A 261 -12.32 -2.16 14.40
CA THR A 261 -13.53 -2.41 15.18
C THR A 261 -14.72 -2.64 14.25
N THR A 262 -15.64 -3.53 14.65
CA THR A 262 -16.88 -3.84 13.93
C THR A 262 -17.72 -2.59 13.67
#